data_AF-A0A9E0JUM7-F1
#
_entry.id   AF-A0A9E0JUM7-F1
#
_cell.length_a   1.000
_cell.length_b   1.000
_cell.length_c   1.000
_cell.angle_alpha   90.00
_cell.angle_beta   90.00
_cell.angle_gamma   90.00
#
_symmetry.space_group_name_H-M   'P 1'
#
loop_
_entity.id
_entity.type
_entity.pdbx_description
1 polymer ?
#
loop_
_entity_poly.entity_id
_entity_poly.type
_entity_poly.pdbx_seq_one_letter_code
_entity_poly.pdbx_strand_id
1 'polypeptide(L)'
;ISQDVVPVAHKGLSMGLAIFAQYMLGGAWGPYIVGAVSDGLGGGGEGLSAAVMMCGGFGILAGFLFLIASRTYPEDWQKVKDEAILEE
;
A
#
# COMPACT_ATOMS: atom_id res chain seq x y z
N ILE A 1 -6.00 9.12 5.45
CA ILE A 1 -5.86 9.44 4.00
C ILE A 1 -6.93 8.74 3.17
N SER A 2 -6.93 7.41 3.05
CA SER A 2 -7.88 6.69 2.15
C SER A 2 -9.35 7.03 2.42
N GLN A 3 -9.74 7.18 3.69
CA GLN A 3 -11.11 7.49 4.11
C GLN A 3 -11.45 8.98 4.07
N ASP A 4 -10.44 9.85 3.92
CA ASP A 4 -10.63 11.29 3.95
C ASP A 4 -11.01 11.81 2.55
N VAL A 5 -10.53 11.14 1.49
CA VAL A 5 -10.74 11.55 0.09
C VAL A 5 -11.95 10.90 -0.58
N VAL A 6 -12.88 10.32 0.19
CA VAL A 6 -14.07 9.65 -0.32
C VAL A 6 -15.34 10.12 0.39
N PRO A 7 -16.51 10.04 -0.28
CA PRO A 7 -17.81 10.27 0.35
C PRO A 7 -18.00 9.49 1.64
N VAL A 8 -18.77 10.03 2.59
CA VAL A 8 -19.04 9.40 3.90
C VAL A 8 -19.61 7.98 3.72
N ALA A 9 -20.52 7.80 2.77
CA ALA A 9 -21.12 6.49 2.44
C ALA A 9 -20.12 5.44 1.93
N HIS A 10 -18.91 5.85 1.52
CA HIS A 10 -17.91 4.98 0.90
C HIS A 10 -16.64 4.80 1.74
N LYS A 11 -16.54 5.40 2.93
CA LYS A 11 -15.37 5.28 3.81
C LYS A 11 -15.03 3.84 4.18
N GLY A 12 -16.04 3.00 4.42
CA GLY A 12 -15.87 1.57 4.69
C GLY A 12 -15.29 0.82 3.49
N LEU A 13 -15.85 1.05 2.30
CA LEU A 13 -15.40 0.43 1.06
C LEU A 13 -13.96 0.86 0.71
N SER A 14 -13.64 2.15 0.85
CA SER A 14 -12.29 2.67 0.62
C SER A 14 -11.24 1.97 1.49
N MET A 15 -11.50 1.84 2.79
CA MET A 15 -10.59 1.13 3.69
C MET A 15 -10.48 -0.36 3.34
N GLY A 16 -11.61 -1.00 3.03
CA GLY A 16 -11.64 -2.41 2.62
C GLY A 16 -10.80 -2.66 1.37
N LEU A 17 -10.91 -1.80 0.36
CA LEU A 17 -10.12 -1.89 -0.87
C LEU A 17 -8.63 -1.66 -0.61
N ALA A 18 -8.27 -0.70 0.24
CA ALA A 18 -6.88 -0.43 0.61
C ALA A 18 -6.23 -1.64 1.28
N ILE A 19 -6.91 -2.26 2.25
CA ILE A 19 -6.44 -3.47 2.93
C ILE A 19 -6.36 -4.64 1.93
N PHE A 20 -7.39 -4.84 1.11
CA PHE A 20 -7.40 -5.87 0.08
C PHE A 20 -6.21 -5.73 -0.86
N ALA A 21 -5.93 -4.52 -1.35
CA ALA A 21 -4.79 -4.26 -2.22
C ALA A 21 -3.45 -4.55 -1.50
N GLN A 22 -3.30 -4.19 -0.23
CA GLN A 22 -2.10 -4.49 0.55
C GLN A 22 -1.85 -6.00 0.67
N TYR A 23 -2.89 -6.77 1.00
CA TYR A 23 -2.76 -8.22 1.11
C TYR A 23 -2.61 -8.90 -0.25
N MET A 24 -3.35 -8.49 -1.26
CA MET A 24 -3.29 -9.14 -2.58
C MET A 24 -2.02 -8.80 -3.35
N LEU A 25 -1.51 -7.57 -3.27
CA LEU A 25 -0.34 -7.16 -4.06
C LEU A 25 0.97 -7.45 -3.32
N GLY A 26 0.96 -7.44 -1.98
CA GLY A 26 2.14 -7.69 -1.16
C GLY A 26 2.04 -8.97 -0.35
N GLY A 27 1.05 -9.04 0.55
CA GLY A 27 0.98 -10.09 1.57
C GLY A 27 0.87 -11.53 1.04
N ALA A 28 0.11 -11.73 -0.04
CA ALA A 28 -0.21 -13.05 -0.57
C ALA A 28 0.97 -13.75 -1.25
N TRP A 29 1.86 -12.97 -1.89
CA TRP A 29 2.95 -13.51 -2.70
C TRP A 29 4.34 -13.10 -2.20
N GLY A 30 4.44 -12.12 -1.31
CA GLY A 30 5.70 -11.60 -0.80
C GLY A 30 6.66 -12.68 -0.29
N PRO A 31 6.24 -13.58 0.62
CA PRO A 31 7.09 -14.66 1.10
C PRO A 31 7.54 -15.63 -0.01
N TYR A 32 6.66 -15.93 -0.97
CA TYR A 32 6.98 -16.81 -2.10
C TYR A 32 8.04 -16.19 -3.01
N ILE A 33 7.88 -14.90 -3.35
CA ILE A 33 8.85 -14.17 -4.18
C ILE A 33 10.20 -14.09 -3.46
N VAL A 34 10.21 -13.74 -2.17
CA VAL A 34 11.45 -13.67 -1.36
C VAL A 34 12.14 -15.03 -1.30
N GLY A 35 11.39 -16.13 -1.14
CA GLY A 35 11.91 -17.49 -1.20
C GLY A 35 12.56 -17.81 -2.55
N ALA A 36 11.87 -17.55 -3.66
CA ALA A 36 12.39 -17.80 -5.00
C ALA A 36 13.66 -16.97 -5.30
N VAL A 37 13.71 -15.72 -4.84
CA VAL A 37 14.88 -14.86 -4.95
C VAL A 37 16.04 -15.38 -4.10
N SER A 38 15.76 -15.80 -2.86
CA SER A 38 16.75 -16.42 -1.97
C SER A 38 17.37 -17.67 -2.61
N ASP A 39 16.54 -18.55 -3.15
CA ASP A 39 16.99 -19.78 -3.82
C ASP A 39 17.86 -19.46 -5.05
N GLY A 40 17.51 -18.42 -5.81
CA GLY A 40 18.31 -17.93 -6.94
C GLY A 40 19.68 -17.33 -6.54
N LEU A 41 19.82 -16.86 -5.30
CA LEU A 41 21.07 -16.29 -4.77
C LEU A 41 21.99 -17.34 -4.11
N GLY A 42 21.65 -18.63 -4.23
CA GLY A 42 22.41 -19.73 -3.62
C GLY A 42 21.75 -20.34 -2.38
N GLY A 43 20.58 -19.81 -1.98
CA GLY A 43 19.78 -20.34 -0.88
C GLY A 43 20.42 -20.19 0.50
N GLY A 44 19.84 -20.90 1.49
CA GLY A 44 20.35 -20.91 2.86
C GLY A 44 20.24 -19.56 3.58
N GLY A 45 21.02 -19.39 4.65
CA GLY A 45 20.98 -18.18 5.49
C GLY A 45 21.49 -16.91 4.80
N GLU A 46 22.53 -17.03 3.98
CA GLU A 46 23.11 -15.89 3.27
C GLU A 46 22.22 -15.41 2.11
N GLY A 47 21.69 -16.35 1.30
CA GLY A 47 20.74 -16.04 0.22
C GLY A 47 19.44 -15.42 0.76
N LEU A 48 18.94 -15.94 1.89
CA LEU A 48 17.75 -15.40 2.54
C LEU A 48 18.01 -14.01 3.13
N SER A 49 19.15 -13.81 3.78
CA SER A 49 19.53 -12.49 4.34
C SER A 49 19.60 -11.43 3.23
N ALA A 50 20.26 -11.76 2.11
CA ALA A 50 20.33 -10.88 0.95
C ALA A 50 18.94 -10.60 0.34
N ALA A 51 18.10 -11.62 0.21
CA ALA A 51 16.73 -11.47 -0.29
C ALA A 51 15.88 -10.55 0.61
N VAL A 52 15.99 -10.70 1.93
CA VAL A 52 15.28 -9.84 2.90
C VAL A 52 15.83 -8.41 2.89
N MET A 53 17.15 -8.21 2.73
CA MET A 53 17.72 -6.87 2.59
C MET A 53 17.15 -6.14 1.37
N MET A 54 16.93 -6.84 0.26
CA MET A 54 16.29 -6.26 -0.94
C MET A 54 14.84 -5.81 -0.68
N CYS A 55 14.12 -6.40 0.28
CA CYS A 55 12.79 -5.91 0.69
C CYS A 55 12.83 -4.46 1.16
N GLY A 56 13.96 -3.98 1.70
CA GLY A 56 14.14 -2.57 2.06
C GLY A 56 13.96 -1.62 0.87
N GLY A 57 14.32 -2.03 -0.34
CA GLY A 57 14.10 -1.26 -1.57
C GLY A 57 12.62 -1.02 -1.88
N PHE A 58 11.75 -1.98 -1.56
CA PHE A 58 10.29 -1.80 -1.71
C PHE A 58 9.74 -0.78 -0.72
N GLY A 59 10.38 -0.60 0.45
CA GLY A 59 10.05 0.49 1.38
C GLY A 59 10.30 1.87 0.78
N ILE A 60 11.41 2.04 0.04
CA ILE A 60 11.72 3.28 -0.68
C ILE A 60 10.68 3.52 -1.79
N LEU A 61 10.35 2.49 -2.56
CA LEU A 61 9.33 2.57 -3.60
C LEU A 61 7.95 2.95 -3.01
N ALA A 62 7.56 2.33 -1.90
CA ALA A 62 6.32 2.65 -1.19
C ALA A 62 6.31 4.11 -0.72
N GLY A 63 7.42 4.60 -0.18
CA GLY A 63 7.58 6.01 0.19
C GLY A 63 7.43 6.95 -1.02
N PHE A 64 7.98 6.60 -2.17
CA PHE A 64 7.84 7.38 -3.40
C PHE A 64 6.38 7.40 -3.90
N LEU A 65 5.71 6.25 -3.91
CA LEU A 65 4.28 6.16 -4.26
C LEU A 65 3.42 6.99 -3.31
N PHE A 66 3.74 6.97 -2.01
CA PHE A 66 3.07 7.79 -1.01
C PHE A 66 3.27 9.29 -1.27
N LEU A 67 4.47 9.70 -1.67
CA LEU A 67 4.74 11.10 -2.05
C LEU A 67 3.97 11.53 -3.31
N ILE A 68 3.74 10.62 -4.26
CA ILE A 68 2.89 10.92 -5.42
C ILE A 68 1.43 11.08 -4.96
N ALA A 69 0.92 10.13 -4.17
CA ALA A 69 -0.45 10.15 -3.68
C ALA A 69 -0.74 11.37 -2.78
N SER A 70 0.24 11.84 -2.01
CA SER A 70 0.06 13.00 -1.14
C SER A 70 -0.07 14.32 -1.90
N ARG A 71 0.41 14.40 -3.15
CA ARG A 71 0.29 15.62 -3.97
C ARG A 71 -1.14 15.89 -4.42
N THR A 72 -1.91 14.86 -4.75
CA THR A 72 -3.32 15.01 -5.17
C THR A 72 -4.28 15.07 -3.99
N TYR A 73 -3.81 14.73 -2.78
CA TYR A 73 -4.62 14.71 -1.57
C TYR A 73 -5.42 16.01 -1.31
N PRO A 74 -4.85 17.23 -1.43
CA PRO A 74 -5.61 18.46 -1.18
C PRO A 74 -6.78 18.65 -2.16
N GLU A 75 -6.58 18.30 -3.43
CA GLU A 75 -7.59 18.40 -4.48
C GLU A 75 -8.69 17.33 -4.29
N ASP A 76 -8.30 16.12 -3.92
CA ASP A 76 -9.25 15.02 -3.70
C ASP A 76 -10.06 15.22 -2.41
N TRP A 77 -9.45 15.76 -1.36
CA TRP A 77 -10.15 16.15 -0.13
C TRP A 77 -11.19 17.26 -0.39
N GLN A 78 -10.86 18.27 -1.20
CA GLN A 78 -11.77 19.37 -1.52
C GLN A 78 -13.07 18.88 -2.17
N LYS A 79 -13.02 17.82 -3.00
CA LYS A 79 -14.18 17.27 -3.71
C LYS A 79 -15.23 16.67 -2.79
N VAL A 80 -14.84 16.22 -1.59
CA VAL A 80 -15.70 15.46 -0.67
C VAL A 80 -15.94 16.17 0.67
N LYS A 81 -15.29 17.31 0.89
CA LYS A 81 -15.32 18.06 2.16
C LYS A 81 -16.72 18.51 2.55
N ASP A 82 -17.55 18.86 1.57
CA ASP A 82 -18.87 19.47 1.81
C ASP A 82 -20.01 18.44 1.94
N GLU A 83 -19.75 17.16 1.66
CA GLU A 83 -20.76 16.09 1.73
C GLU A 83 -21.15 15.70 3.17
N ALA A 84 -20.42 16.18 4.18
CA ALA A 84 -20.65 15.85 5.59
C ALA A 84 -21.84 16.57 6.25
N ILE A 85 -22.54 17.48 5.56
CA ILE A 85 -23.58 18.33 6.18
C ILE A 85 -25.02 17.91 5.80
N LEU A 86 -25.21 16.91 4.92
CA LEU A 86 -26.55 16.44 4.53
C LEU A 86 -26.99 15.18 5.32
N GLU A 87 -26.82 15.20 6.63
CA GLU A 87 -27.59 14.33 7.52
C GLU A 87 -28.84 15.10 7.98
N GLU A 88 -29.97 14.79 7.33
CA GLU A 88 -31.33 15.09 7.81
C GLU A 88 -31.71 14.13 8.95
#